data_AF-A0A924BD29-F1
#
_entry.id   AF-A0A924BD29-F1
#
_cell.length_a   1.000
_cell.length_b   1.000
_cell.length_c   1.000
_cell.angle_alpha   90.00
_cell.angle_beta   90.00
_cell.angle_gamma   90.00
#
_symmetry.space_group_name_H-M   'P 1'
#
loop_
_entity.id
_entity.type
_entity.pdbx_description
1 polymer ?
#
loop_
_entity_poly.entity_id
_entity_poly.type
_entity_poly.pdbx_seq_one_letter_code
_entity_poly.pdbx_strand_id
1 'polypeptide(L)'
;MTAPPPQLPHHSAGTPHDQRQELALAALGQASAEDALRQSEERLRMALDAGQVGIWDWDISADRVTWSERIYALHDMVPGSFGGRIEDFGLLIHPDDVERVMATLDRTLRLGEPYAAEYRFRRADGSVRWLATQGYVSRDAQGQPIRMVGAASDVTERVGLLAAERSARQAAEAAR
;
A
#
# COMPACT_ATOMS: atom_id res chain seq x y z
N MET A 1 -14.33 43.47 66.14
CA MET A 1 -14.80 42.18 65.57
C MET A 1 -14.24 42.11 64.16
N THR A 2 -13.13 41.41 64.00
CA THR A 2 -12.23 41.49 62.83
C THR A 2 -12.45 40.26 61.95
N ALA A 3 -12.84 40.45 60.69
CA ALA A 3 -13.05 39.37 59.74
C ALA A 3 -11.69 38.79 59.25
N PRO A 4 -11.56 37.46 59.05
CA PRO A 4 -10.32 36.88 58.55
C PRO A 4 -10.21 37.06 57.02
N PRO A 5 -8.99 37.13 56.46
CA PRO A 5 -8.78 37.31 55.03
C PRO A 5 -9.01 35.99 54.24
N PRO A 6 -9.28 36.08 52.92
CA PRO A 6 -9.53 34.91 52.09
C PRO A 6 -8.23 34.14 51.81
N GLN A 7 -8.28 32.82 51.93
CA GLN A 7 -7.18 31.92 51.53
C GLN A 7 -7.22 31.70 50.02
N LEU A 8 -6.14 32.04 49.32
CA LEU A 8 -5.95 31.71 47.91
C LEU A 8 -5.61 30.21 47.77
N PRO A 9 -6.09 29.52 46.72
CA PRO A 9 -5.73 28.13 46.49
C PRO A 9 -4.25 28.01 46.15
N HIS A 10 -3.51 27.23 46.93
CA HIS A 10 -2.16 26.79 46.61
C HIS A 10 -2.23 25.84 45.40
N HIS A 11 -2.11 26.37 44.18
CA HIS A 11 -1.65 25.58 43.05
C HIS A 11 -0.20 25.18 43.34
N SER A 12 -0.01 23.97 43.85
CA SER A 12 1.30 23.33 43.93
C SER A 12 1.78 23.09 42.50
N ALA A 13 2.44 24.08 41.90
CA ALA A 13 3.25 23.86 40.71
C ALA A 13 4.32 22.83 41.12
N GLY A 14 4.28 21.64 40.53
CA GLY A 14 5.22 20.55 40.80
C GLY A 14 6.65 21.09 40.82
N THR A 15 7.45 20.60 41.77
CA THR A 15 8.82 21.11 41.95
C THR A 15 9.62 20.98 40.65
N PRO A 16 10.64 21.83 40.40
CA PRO A 16 11.49 21.72 39.21
C PRO A 16 12.13 20.34 39.04
N HIS A 17 12.24 19.56 40.12
CA HIS A 17 12.70 18.18 40.10
C HIS A 17 11.65 17.22 39.51
N ASP A 18 10.38 17.39 39.87
CA ASP A 18 9.24 16.61 39.38
C ASP A 18 9.05 16.83 37.87
N GLN A 19 9.08 18.08 37.41
CA GLN A 19 8.99 18.40 35.98
C GLN A 19 10.15 17.80 35.16
N ARG A 20 11.37 17.78 35.70
CA ARG A 20 12.53 17.15 35.02
C ARG A 20 12.38 15.63 34.94
N GLN A 21 11.81 15.00 35.98
CA GLN A 21 11.63 13.56 36.03
C GLN A 21 10.52 13.10 35.07
N GLU A 22 9.44 13.88 34.97
CA GLU A 22 8.35 13.67 34.02
C GLU A 22 8.81 13.86 32.56
N LEU A 23 9.59 14.91 32.28
CA LEU A 23 10.18 15.14 30.95
C LEU A 23 11.15 14.03 30.54
N ALA A 24 11.95 13.49 31.48
CA ALA A 24 12.86 12.38 31.21
C ALA A 24 12.10 11.09 30.88
N LEU A 25 11.00 10.79 31.58
CA LEU A 25 10.14 9.64 31.30
C LEU A 25 9.43 9.77 29.95
N ALA A 26 8.91 10.96 29.63
CA ALA A 26 8.30 11.24 28.33
C ALA A 26 9.32 11.09 27.18
N ALA A 27 10.54 11.59 27.35
CA ALA A 27 11.61 11.46 26.35
C ALA A 27 12.05 10.00 26.16
N LEU A 28 12.15 9.22 27.24
CA LEU A 28 12.43 7.78 27.16
C LEU A 28 11.31 7.02 26.46
N GLY A 29 10.05 7.36 26.75
CA GLY A 29 8.88 6.79 26.08
C GLY A 29 8.86 7.12 24.59
N GLN A 30 9.14 8.36 24.21
CA GLN A 30 9.22 8.79 22.83
C GLN A 30 10.36 8.09 22.08
N ALA A 31 11.57 8.06 22.65
CA ALA A 31 12.70 7.38 22.03
C ALA A 31 12.43 5.89 21.83
N SER A 32 11.80 5.22 22.79
CA SER A 32 11.39 3.81 22.65
C SER A 32 10.33 3.61 21.57
N ALA A 33 9.39 4.54 21.40
CA ALA A 33 8.36 4.48 20.37
C ALA A 33 8.95 4.70 18.97
N GLU A 34 9.86 5.66 18.83
CA GLU A 34 10.60 5.94 17.59
C GLU A 34 11.48 4.75 17.18
N ASP A 35 12.19 4.13 18.12
CA ASP A 35 13.01 2.95 17.85
C ASP A 35 12.17 1.75 17.42
N ALA A 36 11.00 1.54 18.05
CA ALA A 36 10.08 0.47 17.69
C ALA A 36 9.47 0.69 16.30
N LEU A 37 9.11 1.94 15.97
CA LEU A 37 8.63 2.32 14.64
C LEU A 37 9.70 2.05 13.58
N ARG A 38 10.93 2.56 13.79
CA ARG A 38 12.06 2.35 12.87
C ARG A 38 12.30 0.87 12.62
N GLN A 39 12.32 0.04 13.67
CA GLN A 39 12.49 -1.41 13.49
C GLN A 39 11.35 -2.06 12.70
N SER A 40 10.11 -1.59 12.87
CA SER A 40 8.97 -2.09 12.12
C SER A 40 9.08 -1.71 10.64
N GLU A 41 9.45 -0.46 10.34
CA GLU A 41 9.68 0.03 8.98
C GLU A 41 10.83 -0.69 8.29
N GLU A 42 11.95 -0.90 8.99
CA GLU A 42 13.09 -1.66 8.45
C GLU A 42 12.71 -3.10 8.12
N ARG A 43 11.99 -3.78 9.03
CA ARG A 43 11.50 -5.14 8.79
C ARG A 43 10.54 -5.21 7.60
N LEU A 44 9.61 -4.26 7.50
CA LEU A 44 8.69 -4.16 6.37
C LEU A 44 9.46 -3.95 5.06
N ARG A 45 10.41 -3.00 5.04
CA ARG A 45 11.24 -2.72 3.86
C ARG A 45 12.00 -3.96 3.39
N MET A 46 12.68 -4.64 4.31
CA MET A 46 13.42 -5.87 3.99
C MET A 46 12.51 -6.97 3.43
N ALA A 47 11.30 -7.14 3.98
CA ALA A 47 10.34 -8.13 3.48
C ALA A 47 9.84 -7.79 2.07
N LEU A 48 9.55 -6.51 1.80
CA LEU A 48 9.11 -6.05 0.48
C LEU A 48 10.22 -6.20 -0.57
N ASP A 49 11.46 -5.84 -0.22
CA ASP A 49 12.62 -5.97 -1.10
C ASP A 49 12.91 -7.45 -1.42
N ALA A 50 12.92 -8.32 -0.40
CA ALA A 50 13.13 -9.75 -0.57
C ALA A 50 12.04 -10.41 -1.43
N GLY A 51 10.77 -10.00 -1.24
CA GLY A 51 9.64 -10.46 -2.04
C GLY A 51 9.53 -9.78 -3.41
N GLN A 52 10.39 -8.80 -3.72
CA GLN A 52 10.33 -8.02 -4.94
C GLN A 52 8.97 -7.31 -5.16
N VAL A 53 8.28 -6.99 -4.06
CA VAL A 53 6.91 -6.48 -4.02
C VAL A 53 6.89 -4.95 -4.07
N GLY A 54 6.11 -4.39 -4.98
CA GLY A 54 5.79 -2.96 -4.97
C GLY A 54 4.50 -2.68 -4.21
N ILE A 55 4.38 -1.48 -3.64
CA ILE A 55 3.20 -1.03 -2.90
C ILE A 55 2.57 0.14 -3.64
N TRP A 56 1.24 0.12 -3.71
CA TRP A 56 0.43 1.22 -4.22
C TRP A 56 -0.63 1.60 -3.19
N ASP A 57 -1.01 2.87 -3.20
CA ASP A 57 -1.94 3.47 -2.26
C ASP A 57 -2.83 4.45 -2.98
N TRP A 58 -4.12 4.18 -3.00
CA TRP A 58 -5.12 5.01 -3.63
C TRP A 58 -6.00 5.67 -2.58
N ASP A 59 -5.85 6.98 -2.44
CA ASP A 59 -6.85 7.82 -1.81
C ASP A 59 -8.02 8.00 -2.78
N ILE A 60 -9.12 7.31 -2.49
CA ILE A 60 -10.30 7.26 -3.36
C ILE A 60 -11.02 8.60 -3.33
N SER A 61 -10.99 9.30 -2.19
CA SER A 61 -11.70 10.57 -2.02
C SER A 61 -11.03 11.68 -2.82
N ALA A 62 -9.69 11.65 -2.88
CA ALA A 62 -8.89 12.63 -3.61
C ALA A 62 -8.50 12.18 -5.03
N ASP A 63 -8.92 10.99 -5.45
CA ASP A 63 -8.44 10.27 -6.64
C ASP A 63 -6.92 10.36 -6.84
N ARG A 64 -6.18 10.04 -5.77
CA ARG A 64 -4.73 10.13 -5.74
C ARG A 64 -4.10 8.78 -5.49
N VAL A 65 -3.40 8.29 -6.49
CA VAL A 65 -2.65 7.04 -6.46
C VAL A 65 -1.16 7.36 -6.23
N THR A 66 -0.62 6.84 -5.14
CA THR A 66 0.79 6.92 -4.77
C THR A 66 1.43 5.54 -4.98
N TRP A 67 2.61 5.53 -5.56
CA TRP A 67 3.37 4.31 -5.84
C TRP A 67 4.71 4.32 -5.11
N SER A 68 5.11 3.16 -4.59
CA SER A 68 6.48 2.95 -4.16
C SER A 68 7.42 2.92 -5.36
N GLU A 69 8.71 3.21 -5.14
CA GLU A 69 9.76 3.12 -6.17
C GLU A 69 9.76 1.77 -6.90
N ARG A 70 9.40 0.69 -6.18
CA ARG A 70 9.33 -0.64 -6.76
C ARG A 70 8.19 -0.80 -7.77
N ILE A 71 7.04 -0.15 -7.60
CA ILE A 71 5.97 -0.20 -8.63
C ILE A 71 6.45 0.47 -9.92
N TYR A 72 7.17 1.58 -9.82
CA TYR A 72 7.79 2.21 -10.99
C TYR A 72 8.76 1.26 -11.68
N ALA A 73 9.65 0.60 -10.91
CA ALA A 73 10.57 -0.39 -11.45
C ALA A 73 9.86 -1.60 -12.09
N LEU A 74 8.75 -2.06 -11.51
CA LEU A 74 7.95 -3.15 -12.08
C LEU A 74 7.36 -2.78 -13.45
N HIS A 75 6.94 -1.52 -13.62
CA HIS A 75 6.38 -1.01 -14.88
C HIS A 75 7.44 -0.45 -15.85
N ASP A 76 8.75 -0.56 -15.54
CA ASP A 76 9.85 0.10 -16.26
C ASP A 76 9.65 1.63 -16.44
N MET A 77 9.09 2.28 -15.43
CA MET A 77 8.80 3.71 -15.43
C MET A 77 9.78 4.50 -14.58
N VAL A 78 9.97 5.78 -14.93
CA VAL A 78 10.76 6.71 -14.11
C VAL A 78 9.94 7.07 -12.85
N PRO A 79 10.53 7.04 -11.64
CA PRO A 79 9.86 7.49 -10.44
C PRO A 79 9.25 8.89 -10.60
N GLY A 80 7.97 9.05 -10.25
CA GLY A 80 7.22 10.29 -10.39
C GLY A 80 6.65 10.58 -11.78
N SER A 81 6.87 9.71 -12.77
CA SER A 81 6.28 9.87 -14.13
C SER A 81 4.82 9.41 -14.26
N PHE A 82 4.29 8.73 -13.23
CA PHE A 82 2.92 8.25 -13.23
C PHE A 82 1.96 9.42 -12.95
N GLY A 83 0.85 9.48 -13.70
CA GLY A 83 -0.13 10.59 -13.62
C GLY A 83 -0.85 10.70 -12.28
N GLY A 84 -0.82 9.63 -11.48
CA GLY A 84 -1.26 9.66 -10.09
C GLY A 84 -2.78 9.55 -9.91
N ARG A 85 -3.53 9.19 -10.95
CA ARG A 85 -4.98 8.96 -10.90
C ARG A 85 -5.33 7.53 -11.29
N ILE A 86 -6.51 7.06 -10.89
CA ILE A 86 -6.94 5.69 -11.22
C ILE A 86 -7.13 5.48 -12.74
N GLU A 87 -7.53 6.51 -13.47
CA GLU A 87 -7.65 6.46 -14.94
C GLU A 87 -6.30 6.18 -15.60
N ASP A 88 -5.22 6.75 -15.07
CA ASP A 88 -3.87 6.60 -15.62
C ASP A 88 -3.36 5.17 -15.44
N PHE A 89 -3.82 4.47 -14.38
CA PHE A 89 -3.56 3.04 -14.20
C PHE A 89 -4.25 2.20 -15.30
N GLY A 90 -5.48 2.54 -15.66
CA GLY A 90 -6.22 1.89 -16.75
C GLY A 90 -5.48 1.93 -18.10
N LEU A 91 -4.75 3.02 -18.36
CA LEU A 91 -3.97 3.20 -19.60
C LEU A 91 -2.71 2.33 -19.68
N LEU A 92 -2.21 1.84 -18.53
CA LEU A 92 -1.02 0.98 -18.48
C LEU A 92 -1.36 -0.50 -18.70
N ILE A 93 -2.62 -0.87 -18.47
CA ILE A 93 -3.10 -2.23 -18.65
C ILE A 93 -3.27 -2.50 -20.16
N HIS A 94 -2.90 -3.70 -20.59
CA HIS A 94 -3.14 -4.16 -21.95
C HIS A 94 -4.64 -4.09 -22.29
N PRO A 95 -5.05 -3.58 -23.47
CA PRO A 95 -6.46 -3.34 -23.81
C PRO A 95 -7.40 -4.52 -23.51
N ASP A 96 -6.99 -5.74 -23.87
CA ASP A 96 -7.74 -6.98 -23.60
C ASP A 96 -8.01 -7.28 -22.11
N ASP A 97 -7.22 -6.72 -21.20
CA ASP A 97 -7.33 -6.95 -19.76
C ASP A 97 -8.05 -5.81 -19.04
N VAL A 98 -8.16 -4.61 -19.65
CA VAL A 98 -8.69 -3.40 -19.01
C VAL A 98 -10.09 -3.65 -18.46
N GLU A 99 -11.00 -4.15 -19.29
CA GLU A 99 -12.40 -4.36 -18.89
C GLU A 99 -12.51 -5.30 -17.68
N ARG A 100 -11.79 -6.42 -17.71
CA ARG A 100 -11.78 -7.40 -16.62
C ARG A 100 -11.21 -6.82 -15.33
N VAL A 101 -10.08 -6.12 -15.40
CA VAL A 101 -9.41 -5.55 -14.22
C VAL A 101 -10.27 -4.45 -13.59
N MET A 102 -10.80 -3.56 -14.40
CA MET A 102 -11.66 -2.46 -13.93
C MET A 102 -12.98 -2.99 -13.37
N ALA A 103 -13.56 -4.03 -13.96
CA ALA A 103 -14.76 -4.68 -13.41
C ALA A 103 -14.49 -5.34 -12.04
N THR A 104 -13.33 -5.97 -11.85
CA THR A 104 -12.94 -6.51 -10.54
C THR A 104 -12.76 -5.41 -9.51
N LEU A 105 -12.07 -4.31 -9.87
CA LEU A 105 -11.90 -3.15 -8.99
C LEU A 105 -13.26 -2.60 -8.55
N ASP A 106 -14.15 -2.43 -9.51
CA ASP A 106 -15.49 -1.90 -9.32
C ASP A 106 -16.36 -2.80 -8.42
N ARG A 107 -16.27 -4.13 -8.57
CA ARG A 107 -16.90 -5.10 -7.65
C ARG A 107 -16.33 -4.98 -6.24
N THR A 108 -15.01 -4.87 -6.09
CA THR A 108 -14.40 -4.66 -4.77
C THR A 108 -14.91 -3.39 -4.10
N LEU A 109 -14.97 -2.28 -4.84
CA LEU A 109 -15.41 -0.99 -4.30
C LEU A 109 -16.89 -1.02 -3.90
N ARG A 110 -17.78 -1.57 -4.74
CA ARG A 110 -19.22 -1.58 -4.47
C ARG A 110 -19.70 -2.71 -3.57
N LEU A 111 -19.17 -3.91 -3.75
CA LEU A 111 -19.66 -5.13 -3.10
C LEU A 111 -18.79 -5.56 -1.92
N GLY A 112 -17.61 -4.96 -1.74
CA GLY A 112 -16.69 -5.33 -0.65
C GLY A 112 -15.96 -6.65 -0.89
N GLU A 113 -15.95 -7.15 -2.12
CA GLU A 113 -15.21 -8.36 -2.48
C GLU A 113 -13.70 -8.14 -2.44
N PRO A 114 -12.89 -9.17 -2.12
CA PRO A 114 -11.42 -9.06 -2.16
C PRO A 114 -10.92 -8.61 -3.53
N TYR A 115 -10.02 -7.63 -3.56
CA TYR A 115 -9.38 -7.23 -4.81
C TYR A 115 -8.16 -8.10 -5.08
N ALA A 116 -8.21 -8.83 -6.18
CA ALA A 116 -7.07 -9.51 -6.76
C ALA A 116 -7.21 -9.51 -8.29
N ALA A 117 -6.14 -9.11 -8.99
CA ALA A 117 -6.12 -9.07 -10.44
C ALA A 117 -4.74 -9.43 -10.97
N GLU A 118 -4.72 -10.17 -12.08
CA GLU A 118 -3.53 -10.35 -12.90
C GLU A 118 -3.75 -9.64 -14.24
N TYR A 119 -2.76 -8.88 -14.70
CA TYR A 119 -2.89 -8.10 -15.91
C TYR A 119 -1.58 -8.00 -16.67
N ARG A 120 -1.70 -7.89 -17.99
CA ARG A 120 -0.59 -7.60 -18.88
C ARG A 120 -0.33 -6.10 -18.94
N PHE A 121 0.93 -5.72 -19.04
CA PHE A 121 1.33 -4.40 -19.49
C PHE A 121 2.42 -4.52 -20.56
N ARG A 122 2.54 -3.48 -21.40
CA ARG A 122 3.52 -3.44 -22.48
C ARG A 122 4.69 -2.56 -22.07
N ARG A 123 5.90 -3.11 -22.14
CA ARG A 123 7.14 -2.35 -21.94
C ARG A 123 7.45 -1.46 -23.14
N ALA A 124 8.33 -0.48 -22.93
CA ALA A 124 8.81 0.39 -24.01
C ALA A 124 9.52 -0.38 -25.14
N ASP A 125 10.11 -1.54 -24.84
CA ASP A 125 10.72 -2.45 -25.82
C ASP A 125 9.70 -3.31 -26.59
N GLY A 126 8.40 -3.17 -26.30
CA GLY A 126 7.32 -3.92 -26.93
C GLY A 126 7.02 -5.29 -26.32
N SER A 127 7.83 -5.76 -25.36
CA SER A 127 7.58 -7.01 -24.64
C SER A 127 6.38 -6.90 -23.70
N VAL A 128 5.72 -8.04 -23.48
CA VAL A 128 4.56 -8.14 -22.58
C VAL A 128 5.02 -8.76 -21.27
N ARG A 129 4.67 -8.10 -20.16
CA ARG A 129 4.88 -8.59 -18.80
C ARG A 129 3.55 -8.76 -18.08
N TRP A 130 3.56 -9.63 -17.07
CA TRP A 130 2.41 -9.89 -16.22
C TRP A 130 2.68 -9.41 -14.81
N LEU A 131 1.77 -8.62 -14.26
CA LEU A 131 1.76 -8.29 -12.83
C LEU A 131 0.54 -8.92 -12.17
N ALA A 132 0.74 -9.42 -10.96
CA ALA A 132 -0.34 -9.74 -10.04
C ALA A 132 -0.44 -8.63 -9.01
N THR A 133 -1.64 -8.13 -8.77
CA THR A 133 -1.94 -7.11 -7.78
C THR A 133 -3.07 -7.55 -6.87
N GLN A 134 -2.96 -7.21 -5.59
CA GLN A 134 -3.99 -7.46 -4.58
C GLN A 134 -4.06 -6.29 -3.62
N GLY A 135 -5.24 -6.01 -3.08
CA GLY A 135 -5.45 -4.82 -2.27
C GLY A 135 -6.56 -4.95 -1.25
N TYR A 136 -6.47 -4.12 -0.22
CA TYR A 136 -7.44 -3.98 0.85
C TYR A 136 -8.09 -2.61 0.79
N VAL A 137 -9.42 -2.57 0.93
CA VAL A 137 -10.22 -1.34 0.93
C VAL A 137 -10.59 -0.97 2.36
N SER A 138 -10.14 0.20 2.79
CA SER A 138 -10.62 0.85 4.01
C SER A 138 -11.90 1.63 3.71
N ARG A 139 -12.88 1.50 4.61
CA ARG A 139 -14.19 2.12 4.50
C ARG A 139 -14.48 3.02 5.69
N ASP A 140 -15.28 4.05 5.50
CA ASP A 140 -15.78 4.91 6.58
C ASP A 140 -16.89 4.23 7.40
N ALA A 141 -17.43 4.94 8.38
CA ALA A 141 -18.51 4.46 9.25
C ALA A 141 -19.83 4.21 8.50
N GLN A 142 -19.99 4.76 7.29
CA GLN A 142 -21.14 4.60 6.42
C GLN A 142 -20.93 3.47 5.39
N GLY A 143 -19.77 2.79 5.42
CA GLY A 143 -19.41 1.71 4.51
C GLY A 143 -18.86 2.20 3.16
N GLN A 144 -18.65 3.51 2.98
CA GLN A 144 -18.10 4.06 1.74
C GLN A 144 -16.60 3.81 1.66
N PRO A 145 -16.07 3.41 0.49
CA PRO A 145 -14.64 3.17 0.32
C PRO A 145 -13.89 4.51 0.31
N ILE A 146 -12.89 4.67 1.19
CA ILE A 146 -12.13 5.92 1.34
C ILE A 146 -10.67 5.81 0.92
N ARG A 147 -10.08 4.62 1.04
CA ARG A 147 -8.69 4.35 0.67
C ARG A 147 -8.51 2.89 0.30
N MET A 148 -7.65 2.62 -0.65
CA MET A 148 -7.28 1.27 -1.04
C MET A 148 -5.75 1.14 -1.07
N VAL A 149 -5.21 0.20 -0.31
CA VAL A 149 -3.77 -0.06 -0.26
C VAL A 149 -3.52 -1.47 -0.71
N GLY A 150 -2.49 -1.67 -1.52
CA GLY A 150 -2.17 -2.99 -2.00
C GLY A 150 -0.74 -3.16 -2.45
N ALA A 151 -0.51 -4.34 -2.99
CA ALA A 151 0.79 -4.83 -3.37
C ALA A 151 0.74 -5.40 -4.78
N ALA A 152 1.81 -5.25 -5.54
CA ALA A 152 1.99 -5.87 -6.84
C ALA A 152 3.33 -6.58 -6.97
N SER A 153 3.37 -7.64 -7.77
CA SER A 153 4.55 -8.46 -8.03
C SER A 153 4.59 -8.93 -9.49
N ASP A 154 5.79 -9.13 -10.03
CA ASP A 154 5.97 -9.71 -11.37
C ASP A 154 5.67 -11.21 -11.33
N VAL A 155 4.74 -11.65 -12.18
CA VAL A 155 4.34 -13.06 -12.33
C VAL A 155 4.59 -13.58 -13.75
N THR A 156 5.36 -12.84 -14.57
CA THR A 156 5.67 -13.18 -15.96
C THR A 156 6.29 -14.57 -16.08
N GLU A 157 7.28 -14.88 -15.25
CA GLU A 157 7.96 -16.18 -15.28
C GLU A 157 6.97 -17.33 -14.99
N ARG A 158 6.17 -17.18 -13.93
CA ARG A 158 5.12 -18.15 -13.56
C ARG A 158 4.12 -18.36 -14.69
N VAL A 159 3.62 -17.29 -15.32
CA VAL A 159 2.68 -17.38 -16.43
C VAL A 159 3.31 -18.03 -17.66
N GLY A 160 4.58 -17.70 -17.96
CA GLY A 160 5.34 -18.28 -19.06
C GLY A 160 5.56 -19.78 -18.91
N LEU A 161 5.93 -20.23 -17.71
CA LEU A 161 6.08 -21.65 -17.39
C LEU A 161 4.77 -22.42 -17.60
N LEU A 162 3.66 -21.93 -17.05
CA LEU A 162 2.35 -22.56 -17.22
C LEU A 162 1.88 -22.59 -18.67
N ALA A 163 2.20 -21.56 -19.45
CA ALA A 163 1.90 -21.52 -20.88
C ALA A 163 2.70 -22.58 -21.65
N ALA A 164 3.99 -22.74 -21.35
CA ALA A 164 4.84 -23.76 -21.96
C ALA A 164 4.35 -25.18 -21.66
N GLU A 165 3.97 -25.45 -20.39
CA GLU A 165 3.41 -26.75 -19.99
C GLU A 165 2.11 -27.08 -20.74
N ARG A 166 1.21 -26.11 -20.86
CA ARG A 166 -0.05 -26.29 -21.61
C ARG A 166 0.21 -26.61 -23.08
N SER A 167 1.11 -25.87 -23.73
CA SER A 167 1.46 -26.09 -25.13
C SER A 167 2.10 -27.47 -25.34
N ALA A 168 3.00 -27.89 -24.44
CA ALA A 168 3.64 -29.20 -24.50
C ALA A 168 2.61 -30.34 -24.36
N ARG A 169 1.66 -30.19 -23.44
CA ARG A 169 0.58 -31.17 -23.25
C ARG A 169 -0.33 -31.28 -24.48
N GLN A 170 -0.73 -30.16 -25.06
CA GLN A 170 -1.58 -30.14 -26.26
C GLN A 170 -0.87 -30.76 -27.47
N ALA A 171 0.43 -30.48 -27.66
CA ALA A 171 1.21 -31.10 -28.74
C ALA A 171 1.34 -32.62 -28.57
N ALA A 172 1.53 -33.10 -27.34
CA ALA A 172 1.59 -34.53 -27.04
C ALA A 172 0.24 -35.24 -27.22
N GLU A 173 -0.87 -34.57 -26.93
CA GLU A 173 -2.23 -35.10 -27.15
C GLU A 173 -2.60 -35.14 -28.64
N ALA A 174 -2.19 -34.14 -29.44
CA ALA A 174 -2.45 -34.09 -30.88
C ALA A 174 -1.59 -35.07 -31.71
N ALA A 175 -0.48 -35.56 -31.15
CA ALA A 175 0.41 -36.52 -31.79
C ALA A 175 0.06 -38.01 -31.49
N ARG A 176 -1.01 -38.25 -30.73
CA ARG A 176 -1.56 -39.59 -30.45
C ARG A 176 -2.71 -39.92 -31.39
#